data_AF-B1T373-F1
#
_entry.id   AF-B1T373-F1
#
_cell.length_a   1.000
_cell.length_b   1.000
_cell.length_c   1.000
_cell.angle_alpha   90.00
_cell.angle_beta   90.00
_cell.angle_gamma   90.00
#
_symmetry.space_group_name_H-M   'P 1'
#
loop_
_entity.id
_entity.type
_entity.pdbx_description
1 polymer ?
#
loop_
_entity_poly.entity_id
_entity_poly.type
_entity_poly.pdbx_seq_one_letter_code
_entity_poly.pdbx_strand_id
1 'polypeptide(L)'
;MRDTLERVLTVSDIDGTLGTCLQASILLQQSLEGFAACEAVVRGGDGGARDSMGAWHGHYWIEGVCEDGYHFAADITADQFGWLPVIVLPLDAARERYQPGDDATCWFTVSNELGRMLGTVMIEK
;
A
#
# COMPACT_ATOMS: atom_id res chain seq x y z
N MET A 1 9.81 6.58 0.65
CA MET A 1 8.44 6.83 0.16
C MET A 1 7.48 7.36 1.22
N ARG A 2 7.59 6.92 2.48
CA ARG A 2 6.78 7.47 3.58
C ARG A 2 6.80 9.01 3.66
N ASP A 3 7.98 9.62 3.66
CA ASP A 3 8.09 11.09 3.75
C ASP A 3 7.40 11.82 2.59
N THR A 4 7.43 11.24 1.39
CA THR A 4 6.72 11.78 0.22
C THR A 4 5.22 11.70 0.43
N LEU A 5 4.71 10.56 0.93
CA LEU A 5 3.31 10.40 1.30
C LEU A 5 2.90 11.47 2.32
N GLU A 6 3.64 11.62 3.41
CA GLU A 6 3.33 12.62 4.45
C GLU A 6 3.29 14.05 3.93
N ARG A 7 4.21 14.41 3.02
CA ARG A 7 4.19 15.72 2.35
C ARG A 7 2.95 15.91 1.48
N VAL A 8 2.56 14.90 0.72
CA VAL A 8 1.34 14.95 -0.09
C VAL A 8 0.12 15.13 0.80
N LEU A 9 0.00 14.34 1.87
CA LEU A 9 -1.10 14.44 2.82
C LEU A 9 -1.18 15.82 3.47
N THR A 10 -0.03 16.36 3.88
CA THR A 10 0.06 17.73 4.46
C THR A 10 -0.42 18.79 3.48
N VAL A 11 -0.01 18.74 2.22
CA VAL A 11 -0.41 19.72 1.19
C VAL A 11 -1.89 19.56 0.82
N SER A 12 -2.43 18.34 0.93
CA SER A 12 -3.84 18.03 0.69
C SER A 12 -4.75 18.25 1.89
N ASP A 13 -4.25 18.81 3.00
CA ASP A 13 -5.00 19.03 4.25
C ASP A 13 -5.64 17.74 4.81
N ILE A 14 -4.93 16.62 4.65
CA ILE A 14 -5.31 15.31 5.20
C ILE A 14 -4.48 15.06 6.45
N ASP A 15 -5.14 14.93 7.60
CA ASP A 15 -4.49 14.68 8.87
C ASP A 15 -4.18 13.18 9.07
N GLY A 16 -2.90 12.87 9.18
CA GLY A 16 -2.42 11.51 9.39
C GLY A 16 -2.70 10.56 8.22
N THR A 17 -2.53 9.26 8.48
CA THR A 17 -2.53 8.22 7.44
C THR A 17 -3.83 7.46 7.36
N LEU A 18 -4.78 7.67 8.28
CA LEU A 18 -6.01 6.89 8.34
C LEU A 18 -6.79 6.97 7.03
N GLY A 19 -7.09 5.80 6.44
CA GLY A 19 -7.81 5.71 5.17
C GLY A 19 -6.97 5.97 3.92
N THR A 20 -5.65 6.20 4.04
CA THR A 20 -4.77 6.51 2.89
C THR A 20 -3.99 5.30 2.38
N CYS A 21 -4.26 4.09 2.89
CA CYS A 21 -3.45 2.91 2.61
C CYS A 21 -3.47 2.48 1.15
N LEU A 22 -4.59 2.67 0.44
CA LEU A 22 -4.67 2.38 -0.99
C LEU A 22 -3.78 3.32 -1.82
N GLN A 23 -3.89 4.63 -1.58
CA GLN A 23 -3.09 5.63 -2.29
C GLN A 23 -1.60 5.48 -1.95
N ALA A 24 -1.29 5.22 -0.68
CA ALA A 24 0.06 4.91 -0.23
C ALA A 24 0.64 3.68 -0.93
N SER A 25 -0.16 2.62 -1.07
CA SER A 25 0.25 1.41 -1.80
C SER A 25 0.49 1.69 -3.28
N ILE A 26 -0.40 2.41 -3.95
CA ILE A 26 -0.22 2.80 -5.36
C ILE A 26 1.07 3.62 -5.55
N LEU A 27 1.31 4.62 -4.68
CA LEU A 27 2.53 5.43 -4.71
C LEU A 27 3.78 4.55 -4.52
N LEU A 28 3.73 3.62 -3.57
CA LEU A 28 4.84 2.71 -3.29
C LEU A 28 5.10 1.75 -4.47
N GLN A 29 4.05 1.18 -5.07
CA GLN A 29 4.15 0.32 -6.26
C GLN A 29 4.89 1.05 -7.38
N GLN A 30 4.40 2.23 -7.78
CA GLN A 30 5.01 3.02 -8.85
C GLN A 30 6.46 3.40 -8.56
N SER A 31 6.78 3.63 -7.28
CA SER A 31 8.14 3.95 -6.87
C SER A 31 9.08 2.75 -6.94
N LEU A 32 8.61 1.57 -6.54
CA LEU A 32 9.38 0.33 -6.58
C LEU A 32 9.65 -0.13 -8.02
N GLU A 33 8.62 -0.09 -8.87
CA GLU A 33 8.75 -0.44 -10.29
C GLU A 33 9.61 0.59 -11.05
N GLY A 34 9.44 1.88 -10.76
CA GLY A 34 10.12 2.97 -11.47
C GLY A 34 11.57 3.22 -11.04
N PHE A 35 11.92 2.95 -9.78
CA PHE A 35 13.21 3.35 -9.21
C PHE A 35 14.01 2.24 -8.53
N ALA A 36 13.38 1.09 -8.22
CA ALA A 36 14.03 -0.01 -7.50
C ALA A 36 14.11 -1.32 -8.30
N ALA A 37 13.65 -1.34 -9.56
CA ALA A 37 13.62 -2.52 -10.42
C ALA A 37 12.97 -3.75 -9.74
N CYS A 38 11.98 -3.50 -8.87
CA CYS A 38 11.21 -4.54 -8.21
C CYS A 38 9.87 -4.67 -8.89
N GLU A 39 9.44 -5.89 -9.17
CA GLU A 39 8.03 -6.15 -9.46
C GLU A 39 7.22 -5.92 -8.18
N ALA A 40 6.13 -5.18 -8.27
CA ALA A 40 5.31 -4.84 -7.12
C ALA A 40 3.82 -4.99 -7.44
N VAL A 41 3.07 -5.58 -6.53
CA VAL A 41 1.63 -5.78 -6.66
C VAL A 41 0.95 -5.28 -5.41
N VAL A 42 -0.05 -4.42 -5.59
CA VAL A 42 -0.93 -4.01 -4.50
C VAL A 42 -1.81 -5.20 -4.09
N ARG A 43 -1.80 -5.52 -2.81
CA ARG A 43 -2.65 -6.56 -2.19
C ARG A 43 -3.57 -5.93 -1.15
N GLY A 44 -4.69 -6.59 -0.89
CA GLY A 44 -5.76 -6.09 -0.03
C GLY A 44 -7.10 -6.70 -0.43
N GLY A 45 -8.17 -5.91 -0.40
CA GLY A 45 -9.52 -6.35 -0.77
C GLY A 45 -10.37 -6.72 0.44
N ASP A 46 -10.99 -7.90 0.41
CA ASP A 46 -11.72 -8.52 1.53
C ASP A 46 -10.79 -9.19 2.56
N GLY A 47 -9.49 -9.21 2.28
CA GLY A 47 -8.43 -9.52 3.23
C GLY A 47 -8.06 -8.32 4.11
N GLY A 48 -6.89 -8.37 4.76
CA GLY A 48 -6.54 -7.32 5.69
C GLY A 48 -5.19 -7.42 6.37
N ALA A 49 -4.96 -6.45 7.25
CA ALA A 49 -3.85 -6.39 8.18
C ALA A 49 -4.32 -6.69 9.61
N ARG A 50 -3.51 -7.42 10.35
CA ARG A 50 -3.72 -7.72 11.76
C ARG A 50 -3.09 -6.63 12.62
N ASP A 51 -3.86 -6.06 13.54
CA ASP A 51 -3.37 -5.04 14.47
C ASP A 51 -2.54 -5.63 15.61
N SER A 52 -1.89 -4.75 16.37
CA SER A 52 -1.08 -5.11 17.53
C SER A 52 -1.86 -5.82 18.66
N MET A 53 -3.19 -5.76 18.63
CA MET A 53 -4.09 -6.48 19.55
C MET A 53 -4.61 -7.80 18.97
N GLY A 54 -4.31 -8.08 17.71
CA GLY A 54 -4.65 -9.31 17.01
C GLY A 54 -5.96 -9.28 16.22
N ALA A 55 -6.63 -8.13 16.07
CA ALA A 55 -7.84 -7.98 15.27
C ALA A 55 -7.51 -7.70 13.79
N TRP A 56 -8.37 -8.16 12.88
CA TRP A 56 -8.19 -8.00 11.43
C TRP A 56 -8.97 -6.81 10.90
N HIS A 57 -8.32 -6.02 10.04
CA HIS A 57 -8.89 -4.82 9.43
C HIS A 57 -8.59 -4.78 7.94
N GLY A 58 -9.53 -4.28 7.14
CA GLY A 58 -9.31 -4.06 5.71
C GLY A 58 -8.13 -3.11 5.49
N HIS A 59 -7.19 -3.51 4.63
CA HIS A 59 -5.95 -2.76 4.41
C HIS A 59 -5.36 -3.04 3.03
N TYR A 60 -4.49 -2.14 2.56
CA TYR A 60 -3.72 -2.31 1.34
C TYR A 60 -2.21 -2.21 1.62
N TRP A 61 -1.43 -3.09 0.99
CA TRP A 61 0.03 -3.12 1.08
C TRP A 61 0.64 -3.56 -0.27
N ILE A 62 1.96 -3.62 -0.33
CA ILE A 62 2.70 -4.16 -1.48
C ILE A 62 3.24 -5.55 -1.17
N GLU A 63 3.06 -6.48 -2.09
CA GLU A 63 3.90 -7.67 -2.23
C GLU A 63 4.76 -7.52 -3.48
N GLY A 64 6.05 -7.82 -3.38
CA GLY A 64 6.97 -7.64 -4.49
C GLY A 64 8.09 -8.66 -4.55
N VAL A 65 8.84 -8.60 -5.65
CA VAL A 65 9.99 -9.45 -5.94
C VAL A 65 11.12 -8.57 -6.46
N CYS A 66 12.28 -8.62 -5.81
CA CYS A 66 13.50 -7.96 -6.27
C CYS A 66 14.20 -8.78 -7.37
N GLU A 67 15.15 -8.17 -8.09
CA GLU A 67 15.92 -8.86 -9.16
C GLU A 67 16.67 -10.12 -8.70
N ASP A 68 17.04 -10.17 -7.41
CA ASP A 68 17.70 -11.33 -6.78
C ASP A 68 16.72 -12.46 -6.39
N GLY A 69 15.43 -12.30 -6.70
CA GLY A 69 14.36 -13.24 -6.37
C GLY A 69 13.85 -13.12 -4.93
N TYR A 70 14.26 -12.09 -4.18
CA TYR A 70 13.76 -11.89 -2.82
C TYR A 70 12.30 -11.43 -2.83
N HIS A 71 11.42 -12.24 -2.24
CA HIS A 71 10.01 -11.94 -2.07
C HIS A 71 9.76 -11.17 -0.78
N PHE A 72 9.08 -10.03 -0.87
CA PHE A 72 8.82 -9.16 0.28
C PHE A 72 7.38 -8.68 0.36
N ALA A 73 6.98 -8.26 1.55
CA ALA A 73 5.84 -7.37 1.76
C ALA A 73 6.32 -6.02 2.30
N ALA A 74 5.73 -4.92 1.83
CA ALA A 74 6.04 -3.57 2.27
C ALA A 74 4.76 -2.76 2.52
N ASP A 75 4.73 -2.03 3.62
CA ASP A 75 3.60 -1.21 4.05
C ASP A 75 4.13 0.08 4.70
N ILE A 76 3.77 1.22 4.12
CA ILE A 76 4.18 2.55 4.59
C ILE A 76 3.06 3.26 5.37
N THR A 77 2.04 2.50 5.80
CA THR A 77 0.88 2.95 6.58
C THR A 77 0.56 2.00 7.74
N ALA A 78 1.50 1.13 8.12
CA ALA A 78 1.26 0.12 9.15
C ALA A 78 1.03 0.74 10.56
N ASP A 79 1.38 2.01 10.75
CA ASP A 79 1.06 2.79 11.95
C ASP A 79 -0.44 2.91 12.21
N GLN A 80 -1.29 2.74 11.20
CA GLN A 80 -2.75 2.65 11.35
C GLN A 80 -3.19 1.54 12.32
N PHE A 81 -2.36 0.52 12.53
CA PHE A 81 -2.68 -0.66 13.36
C PHE A 81 -1.77 -0.82 14.58
N GLY A 82 -1.05 0.25 14.94
CA GLY A 82 -0.13 0.26 16.09
C GLY A 82 1.23 -0.38 15.82
N TRP A 83 1.60 -0.55 14.55
CA TRP A 83 2.94 -0.99 14.15
C TRP A 83 3.86 0.20 13.87
N LEU A 84 5.10 -0.08 13.47
CA LEU A 84 6.00 0.96 12.96
C LEU A 84 5.40 1.58 11.68
N PRO A 85 5.61 2.88 11.40
CA PRO A 85 5.04 3.54 10.21
C PRO A 85 5.45 2.90 8.88
N VAL A 86 6.63 2.26 8.85
CA VAL A 86 7.12 1.51 7.70
C VAL A 86 7.48 0.11 8.15
N ILE A 87 6.91 -0.88 7.47
CA ILE A 87 7.23 -2.29 7.63
C ILE A 87 7.72 -2.82 6.28
N VAL A 88 8.83 -3.55 6.31
CA VAL A 88 9.31 -4.38 5.20
C VAL A 88 9.67 -5.74 5.78
N LEU A 89 9.07 -6.80 5.26
CA LEU A 89 9.25 -8.16 5.77
C LEU A 89 9.49 -9.14 4.62
N PRO A 90 10.21 -10.24 4.86
CA PRO A 90 10.10 -11.44 4.03
C PRO A 90 8.62 -11.82 3.84
N LEU A 91 8.25 -12.24 2.63
CA LEU A 91 6.84 -12.48 2.30
C LEU A 91 6.18 -13.59 3.14
N ASP A 92 6.94 -14.62 3.50
CA ASP A 92 6.50 -15.70 4.37
C ASP A 92 6.21 -15.21 5.80
N ALA A 93 7.11 -14.41 6.38
CA ALA A 93 6.92 -13.80 7.69
C ALA A 93 5.76 -12.79 7.69
N ALA A 94 5.51 -12.11 6.57
CA ALA A 94 4.41 -11.17 6.43
C ALA A 94 3.02 -11.83 6.59
N ARG A 95 2.89 -13.15 6.34
CA ARG A 95 1.61 -13.87 6.43
C ARG A 95 1.01 -13.92 7.84
N GLU A 96 1.82 -13.68 8.88
CA GLU A 96 1.31 -13.56 10.25
C GLU A 96 0.52 -12.26 10.47
N ARG A 97 0.77 -11.25 9.62
CA ARG A 97 0.22 -9.89 9.75
C ARG A 97 -0.67 -9.48 8.59
N TYR A 98 -0.47 -10.04 7.41
CA TYR A 98 -1.18 -9.66 6.19
C TYR A 98 -1.78 -10.88 5.52
N GLN A 99 -3.09 -10.81 5.30
CA GLN A 99 -3.84 -11.84 4.59
C GLN A 99 -4.42 -11.23 3.31
N PRO A 100 -3.93 -11.62 2.11
CA PRO A 100 -4.49 -11.12 0.86
C PRO A 100 -5.95 -11.57 0.72
N GLY A 101 -6.77 -10.65 0.22
CA GLY A 101 -8.13 -10.95 -0.19
C GLY A 101 -8.22 -11.46 -1.62
N ASP A 102 -9.41 -11.36 -2.19
CA ASP A 102 -9.70 -11.65 -3.58
C ASP A 102 -8.96 -10.67 -4.53
N ASP A 103 -8.15 -11.24 -5.42
CA ASP A 103 -7.32 -10.49 -6.36
C ASP A 103 -8.15 -9.66 -7.35
N ALA A 104 -9.33 -10.14 -7.77
CA ALA A 104 -10.18 -9.40 -8.70
C ALA A 104 -10.78 -8.15 -8.05
N THR A 105 -11.19 -8.27 -6.79
CA THR A 105 -11.70 -7.16 -5.97
C THR A 105 -10.60 -6.13 -5.70
N CYS A 106 -9.39 -6.59 -5.36
CA CYS A 106 -8.23 -5.72 -5.19
C CYS A 106 -7.92 -4.97 -6.50
N TRP A 107 -7.81 -5.68 -7.61
CA TRP A 107 -7.52 -5.10 -8.93
C TRP A 107 -8.57 -4.06 -9.35
N PHE A 108 -9.86 -4.35 -9.17
CA PHE A 108 -10.93 -3.42 -9.51
C PHE A 108 -10.82 -2.12 -8.69
N THR A 109 -10.53 -2.25 -7.39
CA THR A 109 -10.38 -1.10 -6.50
C THR A 109 -9.18 -0.24 -6.87
N VAL A 110 -8.02 -0.86 -7.13
CA VAL A 110 -6.80 -0.17 -7.58
C VAL A 110 -7.03 0.54 -8.92
N SER A 111 -7.68 -0.15 -9.88
CA SER A 111 -7.95 0.40 -11.21
C SER A 111 -8.88 1.61 -11.16
N ASN A 112 -9.93 1.56 -10.34
CA ASN A 112 -10.83 2.69 -10.14
C ASN A 112 -10.13 3.88 -9.50
N GLU A 113 -9.26 3.64 -8.52
CA GLU A 113 -8.54 4.72 -7.85
C GLU A 113 -7.51 5.38 -8.79
N LEU A 114 -6.78 4.59 -9.57
CA LEU A 114 -5.91 5.12 -10.64
C LEU A 114 -6.71 5.95 -11.66
N GLY A 115 -7.90 5.48 -12.05
CA GLY A 115 -8.80 6.21 -12.92
C GLY A 115 -9.23 7.57 -12.34
N ARG A 116 -9.54 7.63 -11.04
CA ARG A 116 -9.84 8.89 -10.34
C ARG A 116 -8.64 9.83 -10.30
N MET A 117 -7.46 9.33 -9.92
CA MET A 117 -6.23 10.12 -9.86
C MET A 117 -5.90 10.76 -11.22
N LEU A 118 -5.98 9.98 -12.30
CA LEU A 118 -5.73 10.47 -13.65
C LEU A 118 -6.83 11.42 -14.16
N GLY A 119 -8.09 11.15 -13.81
CA GLY A 119 -9.23 12.00 -14.14
C GLY A 119 -9.13 13.40 -13.53
N THR A 120 -8.68 13.50 -12.27
CA THR A 120 -8.48 14.79 -11.59
C THR A 120 -7.41 15.64 -12.29
N VAL A 121 -6.30 15.04 -12.74
CA VAL A 121 -5.21 15.74 -13.45
C VAL A 121 -5.66 16.34 -14.80
N MET A 122 -6.71 15.79 -15.42
CA MET A 122 -7.21 16.22 -16.73
C MET A 122 -8.25 17.35 -16.65
N ILE A 123 -8.82 17.63 -15.48
CA ILE A 123 -9.80 18.73 -15.28
C ILE A 123 -9.09 20.05 -14.92
N GLU A 124 -7.85 19.99 -14.46
CA GLU A 124 -7.04 21.16 -14.05
C GLU A 124 -6.17 21.76 -15.18
N LYS A 125 -6.42 21.40 -16.45
CA LYS A 125 -5.78 22.01 -17.63
C LYS A 125 -6.77 22.81 -18.47
#